data_AF-A0A0F9BBS4-F1
#
_entry.id   AF-A0A0F9BBS4-F1
#
_cell.length_a   1.000
_cell.length_b   1.000
_cell.length_c   1.000
_cell.angle_alpha   90.00
_cell.angle_beta   90.00
_cell.angle_gamma   90.00
#
_symmetry.space_group_name_H-M   'P 1'
#
loop_
_entity.id
_entity.type
_entity.pdbx_description
1 polymer ?
#
loop_
_entity_poly.entity_id
_entity_poly.type
_entity_poly.pdbx_seq_one_letter_code
_entity_poly.pdbx_strand_id
1 'polypeptide(L)'
;HLGDKPISPWTGFAANPDSSQYPYPDPHPTWSTTQEERGQKYNQFINTFFNATSGGAKPFIGIRWWAYTDSAAERVNWGLVSLLDNAYDGKEAIIAAGTDPWGYQTGGEDKDYGDFLSAVKQTNEAIYSSLLAEFSTGPPVNDTTPPTATAVCSPSIVTTGDPFPCTCSGTDNIAVASTSESSTSGSTSDTLLIGTFTYTCTVTDTSGNSASATDIYTVSPAPQCILTNAYWSTDSTIEGKMVNLTVEGNNCDDEFVNFKVFEQDILNPDDATKIIPSDGLFISGKAMSLWTAEWQCDGNIVGVCTAGNPEYYFNAILNSDNSINIQSNLLDVLPSSPIPSNVTLDIYGGCTNCGVTGAVTGFFHTEKIGNRWWFIDPLGNPFWMRSVQNIDDNNYPGPPKYVNKAE
;
A
#
# COMPACT_ATOMS: atom_id res chain seq x y z
N HIS A 1 11.85 12.99 -19.73
CA HIS A 1 10.78 12.05 -20.12
C HIS A 1 11.39 10.81 -20.76
N LEU A 2 11.35 9.66 -20.09
CA LEU A 2 11.93 8.40 -20.60
C LEU A 2 11.03 7.68 -21.63
N GLY A 3 9.78 8.13 -21.80
CA GLY A 3 8.82 7.55 -22.74
C GLY A 3 8.30 6.18 -22.31
N ASP A 4 7.70 5.46 -23.25
CA ASP A 4 7.18 4.11 -23.08
C ASP A 4 8.30 3.07 -23.22
N LYS A 5 9.13 2.95 -22.18
CA LYS A 5 10.29 2.04 -22.14
C LYS A 5 10.38 1.35 -20.77
N PRO A 6 10.91 0.12 -20.71
CA PRO A 6 11.14 -0.57 -19.45
C PRO A 6 12.21 0.16 -18.62
N ILE A 7 12.01 0.19 -17.30
CA ILE A 7 12.89 0.84 -16.34
C ILE A 7 13.20 -0.15 -15.23
N SER A 8 14.50 -0.34 -15.00
CA SER A 8 15.00 -0.84 -13.73
C SER A 8 16.01 0.15 -13.17
N PRO A 9 15.72 0.82 -12.05
CA PRO A 9 16.61 1.75 -11.39
C PRO A 9 17.64 1.01 -10.54
N TRP A 10 18.78 1.68 -10.38
CA TRP A 10 19.67 1.45 -9.24
C TRP A 10 18.98 1.94 -7.97
N THR A 11 19.09 1.20 -6.87
CA THR A 11 18.58 1.61 -5.57
C THR A 11 19.52 1.17 -4.45
N GLY A 12 19.58 1.98 -3.41
CA GLY A 12 20.26 1.68 -2.15
C GLY A 12 19.68 2.57 -1.07
N PHE A 13 19.58 2.04 0.14
CA PHE A 13 19.22 2.80 1.34
C PHE A 13 20.20 2.41 2.45
N ALA A 14 20.46 3.35 3.35
CA ALA A 14 21.42 3.22 4.43
C ALA A 14 20.77 3.64 5.74
N ALA A 15 21.18 2.98 6.81
CA ALA A 15 20.91 3.30 8.21
C ALA A 15 22.20 3.05 9.00
N ASN A 16 23.22 3.85 8.71
CA ASN A 16 24.55 3.68 9.30
C ASN A 16 24.54 3.57 10.84
N PRO A 17 23.75 4.37 11.60
CA PRO A 17 23.73 4.29 13.06
C PRO A 17 23.35 2.92 13.63
N ASP A 18 22.60 2.12 12.87
CA ASP A 18 22.07 0.81 13.22
C ASP A 18 22.67 -0.29 12.30
N SER A 19 24.00 -0.27 12.17
CA SER A 19 24.72 -1.19 11.27
C SER A 19 26.17 -1.40 11.69
N SER A 20 26.86 -2.31 11.01
CA SER A 20 28.32 -2.47 11.14
C SER A 20 29.13 -1.18 10.87
N GLN A 21 28.51 -0.19 10.22
CA GLN A 21 29.11 1.12 9.93
C GLN A 21 28.78 2.19 10.97
N TYR A 22 28.15 1.84 12.11
CA TYR A 22 27.82 2.78 13.19
C TYR A 22 28.98 3.65 13.71
N PRO A 23 30.28 3.25 13.65
CA PRO A 23 31.36 4.12 14.12
C PRO A 23 31.58 5.32 13.20
N TYR A 24 31.02 5.30 11.98
CA TYR A 24 31.22 6.33 10.97
C TYR A 24 29.99 7.23 10.83
N PRO A 25 30.17 8.53 10.55
CA PRO A 25 29.06 9.42 10.25
C PRO A 25 28.25 8.90 9.06
N ASP A 26 26.92 8.98 9.17
CA ASP A 26 26.02 8.62 8.08
C ASP A 26 26.10 9.67 6.96
N PRO A 27 26.50 9.31 5.72
CA PRO A 27 26.47 10.23 4.59
C PRO A 27 25.05 10.48 4.06
N HIS A 28 24.05 9.71 4.51
CA HIS A 28 22.66 9.77 4.09
C HIS A 28 21.66 9.87 5.27
N PRO A 29 21.82 10.85 6.17
CA PRO A 29 21.06 10.93 7.42
C PRO A 29 19.56 11.20 7.24
N THR A 30 19.12 11.54 6.02
CA THR A 30 17.71 11.78 5.68
C THR A 30 16.98 10.54 5.16
N TRP A 31 17.68 9.42 4.96
CA TRP A 31 17.06 8.19 4.48
C TRP A 31 16.46 7.39 5.63
N SER A 32 17.28 6.98 6.59
CA SER A 32 16.85 6.19 7.74
C SER A 32 17.92 6.20 8.82
N THR A 33 17.50 6.03 10.06
CA THR A 33 18.39 5.91 11.22
C THR A 33 18.43 4.50 11.79
N THR A 34 17.37 3.71 11.59
CA THR A 34 17.30 2.27 11.96
C THR A 34 17.06 1.39 10.74
N GLN A 35 17.32 0.09 10.89
CA GLN A 35 17.08 -0.90 9.84
C GLN A 35 15.60 -1.09 9.52
N GLU A 36 14.71 -0.90 10.50
CA GLU A 36 13.26 -0.90 10.28
C GLU A 36 12.83 0.29 9.41
N GLU A 37 13.34 1.50 9.70
CA GLU A 37 13.09 2.69 8.87
C GLU A 37 13.64 2.50 7.45
N ARG A 38 14.82 1.87 7.32
CA ARG A 38 15.42 1.50 6.03
C ARG A 38 14.50 0.56 5.24
N GLY A 39 13.87 -0.39 5.93
CA GLY A 39 12.87 -1.32 5.37
C GLY A 39 11.62 -0.58 4.88
N GLN A 40 11.14 0.39 5.65
CA GLN A 40 10.02 1.26 5.24
C GLN A 40 10.36 2.09 3.99
N LYS A 41 11.58 2.62 3.89
CA LYS A 41 12.04 3.34 2.68
C LYS A 41 12.08 2.44 1.46
N TYR A 42 12.56 1.21 1.61
CA TYR A 42 12.49 0.21 0.54
C TYR A 42 11.05 -0.01 0.09
N ASN A 43 10.14 -0.23 1.04
CA ASN A 43 8.73 -0.47 0.75
C ASN A 43 8.07 0.69 -0.01
N GLN A 44 8.28 1.93 0.46
CA GLN A 44 7.78 3.14 -0.18
C GLN A 44 8.30 3.30 -1.61
N PHE A 45 9.60 3.08 -1.80
CA PHE A 45 10.24 3.15 -3.11
C PHE A 45 9.64 2.15 -4.10
N ILE A 46 9.58 0.86 -3.73
CA ILE A 46 9.07 -0.18 -4.61
C ILE A 46 7.62 0.08 -5.01
N ASN A 47 6.74 0.42 -4.05
CA ASN A 47 5.33 0.68 -4.36
C ASN A 47 5.12 1.91 -5.24
N THR A 48 5.92 2.97 -5.02
CA THR A 48 5.86 4.18 -5.85
C THR A 48 6.20 3.88 -7.29
N PHE A 49 7.31 3.16 -7.52
CA PHE A 49 7.74 2.82 -8.87
C PHE A 49 6.85 1.76 -9.53
N PHE A 50 6.33 0.79 -8.75
CA PHE A 50 5.42 -0.24 -9.24
C PHE A 50 4.12 0.32 -9.82
N ASN A 51 3.60 1.37 -9.19
CA ASN A 51 2.35 2.01 -9.60
C ASN A 51 2.55 3.17 -10.58
N ALA A 52 3.79 3.59 -10.83
CA ALA A 52 4.09 4.69 -11.73
C ALA A 52 3.64 4.39 -13.17
N THR A 53 3.10 5.41 -13.84
CA THR A 53 2.73 5.34 -15.25
C THR A 53 3.53 6.36 -16.08
N SER A 54 3.90 5.98 -17.30
CA SER A 54 4.53 6.86 -18.28
C SER A 54 4.01 6.52 -19.68
N GLY A 55 3.45 7.50 -20.39
CA GLY A 55 2.87 7.26 -21.72
C GLY A 55 1.73 6.23 -21.71
N GLY A 56 0.97 6.14 -20.61
CA GLY A 56 -0.10 5.14 -20.44
C GLY A 56 0.40 3.73 -20.10
N ALA A 57 1.70 3.53 -19.92
CA ALA A 57 2.29 2.24 -19.56
C ALA A 57 2.92 2.25 -18.16
N LYS A 58 3.01 1.09 -17.51
CA LYS A 58 3.76 0.85 -16.27
C LYS A 58 5.17 0.36 -16.62
N PRO A 59 6.22 1.21 -16.52
CA PRO A 59 7.53 0.91 -17.06
C PRO A 59 8.42 0.10 -16.11
N PHE A 60 8.10 0.04 -14.83
CA PHE A 60 8.99 -0.52 -13.81
C PHE A 60 8.96 -2.05 -13.82
N ILE A 61 10.13 -2.66 -14.02
CA ILE A 61 10.31 -4.12 -14.18
C ILE A 61 11.08 -4.77 -13.02
N GLY A 62 11.40 -4.00 -11.98
CA GLY A 62 12.20 -4.44 -10.83
C GLY A 62 13.42 -3.56 -10.58
N ILE A 63 14.28 -3.97 -9.65
CA ILE A 63 15.38 -3.17 -9.11
C ILE A 63 16.76 -3.82 -9.27
N ARG A 64 17.78 -2.96 -9.22
CA ARG A 64 19.17 -3.30 -8.93
C ARG A 64 19.55 -2.73 -7.57
N TRP A 65 19.56 -3.58 -6.55
CA TRP A 65 20.03 -3.24 -5.20
C TRP A 65 21.56 -3.09 -5.22
N TRP A 66 22.10 -2.05 -4.61
CA TRP A 66 23.51 -1.70 -4.78
C TRP A 66 24.48 -2.81 -4.34
N ALA A 67 24.41 -3.29 -3.10
CA ALA A 67 25.43 -4.21 -2.57
C ALA A 67 24.87 -5.35 -1.71
N TYR A 68 25.53 -6.50 -1.76
CA TYR A 68 25.23 -7.63 -0.89
C TYR A 68 25.73 -7.37 0.53
N THR A 69 27.00 -7.00 0.69
CA THR A 69 27.66 -6.67 1.96
C THR A 69 27.73 -5.16 2.19
N ASP A 70 27.89 -4.76 3.46
CA ASP A 70 28.25 -3.40 3.81
C ASP A 70 29.61 -3.00 3.21
N SER A 71 29.77 -1.71 2.89
CA SER A 71 31.01 -1.21 2.31
C SER A 71 31.87 -0.55 3.39
N ALA A 72 32.97 -1.21 3.76
CA ALA A 72 33.98 -0.62 4.64
C ALA A 72 34.73 0.54 3.95
N ALA A 73 34.92 0.44 2.62
CA ALA A 73 35.59 1.47 1.83
C ALA A 73 34.77 2.76 1.75
N GLU A 74 33.46 2.65 1.51
CA GLU A 74 32.56 3.81 1.47
C GLU A 74 32.08 4.22 2.87
N ARG A 75 32.25 3.34 3.86
CA ARG A 75 31.74 3.49 5.23
C ARG A 75 30.22 3.64 5.27
N VAL A 76 29.52 2.85 4.45
CA VAL A 76 28.06 2.89 4.32
C VAL A 76 27.48 1.50 4.37
N ASN A 77 26.37 1.33 5.10
CA ASN A 77 25.66 0.05 5.19
C ASN A 77 24.76 -0.19 3.97
N TRP A 78 25.39 -0.31 2.80
CA TRP A 78 24.68 -0.66 1.57
C TRP A 78 24.15 -2.09 1.57
N GLY A 79 24.69 -2.95 2.42
CA GLY A 79 24.50 -4.39 2.38
C GLY A 79 23.12 -4.83 2.82
N LEU A 80 22.72 -5.98 2.27
CA LEU A 80 21.70 -6.86 2.86
C LEU A 80 22.24 -7.55 4.11
N VAL A 81 23.56 -7.71 4.20
CA VAL A 81 24.29 -8.31 5.33
C VAL A 81 25.38 -7.37 5.86
N SER A 82 25.78 -7.55 7.11
CA SER A 82 26.87 -6.83 7.75
C SER A 82 28.26 -7.17 7.16
N LEU A 83 29.32 -6.52 7.65
CA LEU A 83 30.71 -6.88 7.31
C LEU A 83 31.10 -8.31 7.75
N LEU A 84 30.38 -8.91 8.70
CA LEU A 84 30.58 -10.29 9.15
C LEU A 84 29.70 -11.30 8.40
N ASP A 85 29.03 -10.87 7.32
CA ASP A 85 28.10 -11.69 6.53
C ASP A 85 26.97 -12.25 7.41
N ASN A 86 26.44 -11.38 8.29
CA ASN A 86 25.26 -11.65 9.10
C ASN A 86 24.07 -10.86 8.52
N ALA A 87 22.95 -11.54 8.30
CA ALA A 87 21.75 -10.92 7.77
C ALA A 87 21.19 -9.82 8.68
N TYR A 88 20.75 -8.71 8.08
CA TYR A 88 19.97 -7.70 8.79
C TYR A 88 18.50 -8.11 8.92
N ASP A 89 18.26 -9.19 9.65
CA ASP A 89 16.95 -9.81 9.89
C ASP A 89 16.52 -9.74 11.37
N GLY A 90 17.21 -8.91 12.16
CA GLY A 90 17.02 -8.78 13.61
C GLY A 90 17.48 -10.00 14.42
N LYS A 91 18.13 -10.99 13.78
CA LYS A 91 18.53 -12.26 14.44
C LYS A 91 19.99 -12.60 14.23
N GLU A 92 20.53 -12.41 13.03
CA GLU A 92 21.90 -12.79 12.72
C GLU A 92 22.91 -11.68 13.04
N ALA A 93 22.61 -10.43 12.69
CA ALA A 93 23.51 -9.29 12.86
C ALA A 93 23.40 -8.70 14.28
N ILE A 94 23.72 -9.52 15.29
CA ILE A 94 23.65 -9.16 16.71
C ILE A 94 24.95 -9.47 17.47
N ILE A 95 25.05 -9.04 18.72
CA ILE A 95 26.23 -9.35 19.56
C ILE A 95 26.31 -10.86 19.83
N ALA A 96 25.18 -11.46 20.20
CA ALA A 96 25.13 -12.84 20.63
C ALA A 96 25.51 -13.81 19.49
N ALA A 97 26.55 -14.62 19.70
CA ALA A 97 26.94 -15.64 18.75
C ALA A 97 25.84 -16.70 18.59
N GLY A 98 25.60 -17.11 17.35
CA GLY A 98 24.57 -18.09 16.99
C GLY A 98 24.98 -18.98 15.83
N THR A 99 24.00 -19.70 15.30
CA THR A 99 24.19 -20.52 14.10
C THR A 99 22.89 -20.47 13.28
N ASP A 100 23.03 -20.24 11.98
CA ASP A 100 21.90 -20.21 11.05
C ASP A 100 21.35 -21.64 10.77
N PRO A 101 20.21 -21.77 10.06
CA PRO A 101 19.67 -23.08 9.69
C PRO A 101 20.57 -23.92 8.77
N TRP A 102 21.60 -23.34 8.16
CA TRP A 102 22.55 -24.00 7.26
C TRP A 102 23.85 -24.41 7.96
N GLY A 103 24.01 -24.10 9.26
CA GLY A 103 25.14 -24.45 10.09
C GLY A 103 26.27 -23.42 10.14
N TYR A 104 26.10 -22.21 9.58
CA TYR A 104 27.10 -21.16 9.63
C TYR A 104 26.96 -20.29 10.89
N GLN A 105 28.09 -19.82 11.40
CA GLN A 105 28.11 -18.95 12.59
C GLN A 105 27.47 -17.60 12.29
N THR A 106 26.64 -17.14 13.23
CA THR A 106 26.02 -15.80 13.22
C THR A 106 26.42 -15.00 14.45
N GLY A 107 26.11 -13.71 14.46
CA GLY A 107 26.45 -12.78 15.53
C GLY A 107 27.93 -12.39 15.57
N GLY A 108 28.37 -11.85 16.70
CA GLY A 108 29.71 -11.29 16.87
C GLY A 108 29.85 -9.83 16.43
N GLU A 109 28.72 -9.17 16.19
CA GLU A 109 28.69 -7.73 15.94
C GLU A 109 28.99 -6.93 17.22
N ASP A 110 29.34 -5.66 17.06
CA ASP A 110 29.57 -4.75 18.19
C ASP A 110 28.26 -4.29 18.88
N LYS A 111 27.10 -4.46 18.20
CA LYS A 111 25.75 -4.11 18.67
C LYS A 111 24.71 -5.07 18.11
N ASP A 112 23.52 -5.04 18.72
CA ASP A 112 22.33 -5.70 18.18
C ASP A 112 21.71 -4.79 17.12
N TYR A 113 21.85 -5.15 15.83
CA TYR A 113 21.32 -4.37 14.72
C TYR A 113 19.89 -4.80 14.35
N GLY A 114 19.10 -3.86 13.86
CA GLY A 114 17.68 -4.06 13.55
C GLY A 114 17.38 -4.89 12.29
N ASP A 115 16.09 -4.97 11.96
CA ASP A 115 15.56 -5.79 10.86
C ASP A 115 15.19 -4.97 9.62
N PHE A 116 15.98 -5.15 8.55
CA PHE A 116 15.72 -4.60 7.22
C PHE A 116 15.08 -5.63 6.29
N LEU A 117 15.52 -6.88 6.37
CA LEU A 117 15.24 -7.91 5.36
C LEU A 117 13.80 -8.43 5.43
N SER A 118 13.15 -8.42 6.60
CA SER A 118 11.75 -8.82 6.70
C SER A 118 10.84 -7.91 5.88
N ALA A 119 11.05 -6.59 5.96
CA ALA A 119 10.31 -5.62 5.16
C ALA A 119 10.59 -5.78 3.65
N VAL A 120 11.87 -5.95 3.27
CA VAL A 120 12.26 -6.20 1.86
C VAL A 120 11.57 -7.44 1.30
N LYS A 121 11.58 -8.53 2.05
CA LYS A 121 10.92 -9.78 1.65
C LYS A 121 9.41 -9.57 1.47
N GLN A 122 8.75 -8.98 2.47
CA GLN A 122 7.31 -8.72 2.44
C GLN A 122 6.88 -7.84 1.26
N THR A 123 7.60 -6.73 1.01
CA THR A 123 7.30 -5.84 -0.11
C THR A 123 7.37 -6.57 -1.45
N ASN A 124 8.42 -7.37 -1.66
CA ASN A 124 8.56 -8.11 -2.92
C ASN A 124 7.46 -9.15 -3.10
N GLU A 125 7.09 -9.89 -2.03
CA GLU A 125 5.96 -10.83 -2.06
C GLU A 125 4.64 -10.13 -2.43
N ALA A 126 4.37 -8.94 -1.88
CA ALA A 126 3.16 -8.17 -2.18
C ALA A 126 3.09 -7.72 -3.65
N ILE A 127 4.21 -7.28 -4.23
CA ILE A 127 4.29 -6.93 -5.65
C ILE A 127 3.92 -8.11 -6.55
N TYR A 128 4.43 -9.30 -6.25
CA TYR A 128 4.06 -10.51 -6.98
C TYR A 128 2.55 -10.76 -6.94
N SER A 129 1.90 -10.58 -5.78
CA SER A 129 0.44 -10.72 -5.66
C SER A 129 -0.33 -9.69 -6.49
N SER A 130 0.07 -8.41 -6.48
CA SER A 130 -0.59 -7.36 -7.26
C SER A 130 -0.49 -7.58 -8.78
N LEU A 131 0.64 -8.11 -9.24
CA LEU A 131 0.85 -8.43 -10.65
C LEU A 131 -0.16 -9.47 -11.20
N LEU A 132 -0.70 -10.33 -10.35
CA LEU A 132 -1.69 -11.35 -10.74
C LEU A 132 -3.10 -10.77 -10.95
N ALA A 133 -3.40 -9.57 -10.44
CA ALA A 133 -4.77 -9.04 -10.38
C ALA A 133 -5.16 -8.08 -11.54
N GLU A 134 -4.20 -7.55 -12.31
CA GLU A 134 -4.42 -6.39 -13.22
C GLU A 134 -5.15 -6.67 -14.57
N PHE A 135 -5.93 -7.75 -14.75
CA PHE A 135 -6.44 -8.19 -16.08
C PHE A 135 -7.97 -8.13 -16.35
N SER A 136 -8.72 -7.10 -15.90
CA SER A 136 -10.20 -7.04 -16.07
C SER A 136 -10.82 -5.68 -16.55
N THR A 137 -11.13 -5.59 -17.87
CA THR A 137 -12.14 -4.75 -18.63
C THR A 137 -11.85 -3.29 -19.14
N GLY A 138 -12.57 -2.81 -20.20
CA GLY A 138 -12.41 -1.48 -20.90
C GLY A 138 -13.66 -0.94 -21.69
N PRO A 139 -13.66 0.29 -22.34
CA PRO A 139 -14.89 1.00 -22.84
C PRO A 139 -14.88 1.68 -24.28
N PRO A 140 -16.01 2.24 -24.82
CA PRO A 140 -16.11 3.07 -26.06
C PRO A 140 -16.91 4.45 -26.01
N VAL A 141 -17.14 5.16 -27.16
CA VAL A 141 -17.37 6.65 -27.40
C VAL A 141 -18.67 7.07 -28.23
N ASN A 142 -18.97 8.41 -28.36
CA ASN A 142 -20.19 9.26 -28.70
C ASN A 142 -20.53 9.75 -30.18
N ASP A 143 -21.73 10.40 -30.40
CA ASP A 143 -22.32 11.02 -31.65
C ASP A 143 -23.36 12.21 -31.45
N THR A 144 -24.13 12.63 -32.49
CA THR A 144 -24.54 13.98 -32.92
C THR A 144 -26.10 14.30 -33.06
N THR A 145 -26.84 14.70 -32.01
CA THR A 145 -28.28 15.12 -31.99
C THR A 145 -28.61 16.49 -31.30
N PRO A 146 -29.71 17.21 -31.64
CA PRO A 146 -30.06 18.54 -31.07
C PRO A 146 -29.96 18.66 -29.55
N PRO A 147 -29.74 19.87 -28.96
CA PRO A 147 -29.45 20.01 -27.55
C PRO A 147 -30.61 19.48 -26.72
N THR A 148 -30.42 18.35 -26.05
CA THR A 148 -31.36 17.93 -25.03
C THR A 148 -31.04 18.72 -23.77
N ALA A 149 -31.90 19.69 -23.46
CA ALA A 149 -31.82 20.39 -22.18
C ALA A 149 -32.25 19.43 -21.09
N THR A 150 -31.35 19.21 -20.15
CA THR A 150 -31.55 18.28 -19.05
C THR A 150 -31.30 19.05 -17.77
N ALA A 151 -32.39 19.41 -17.10
CA ALA A 151 -32.36 19.76 -15.69
C ALA A 151 -32.34 18.44 -14.93
N VAL A 152 -31.25 18.20 -14.21
CA VAL A 152 -31.15 17.05 -13.32
C VAL A 152 -30.73 17.56 -11.97
N CYS A 153 -31.62 17.44 -11.02
CA CYS A 153 -31.31 17.51 -9.61
C CYS A 153 -31.03 16.09 -9.15
N SER A 154 -29.76 15.71 -9.19
CA SER A 154 -29.34 14.36 -8.79
C SER A 154 -28.18 14.47 -7.80
N PRO A 155 -28.38 14.06 -6.55
CA PRO A 155 -29.62 13.49 -6.02
C PRO A 155 -30.73 14.54 -5.89
N SER A 156 -32.00 14.16 -6.08
CA SER A 156 -33.17 15.04 -5.89
C SER A 156 -33.45 15.35 -4.42
N ILE A 157 -32.67 14.74 -3.53
CA ILE A 157 -32.60 15.03 -2.11
C ILE A 157 -31.12 15.21 -1.77
N VAL A 158 -30.77 16.40 -1.27
CA VAL A 158 -29.46 16.71 -0.69
C VAL A 158 -29.62 17.07 0.77
N THR A 159 -28.51 17.17 1.45
CA THR A 159 -28.46 17.58 2.85
C THR A 159 -27.96 19.01 3.00
N THR A 160 -28.25 19.63 4.14
CA THR A 160 -27.81 20.99 4.43
C THR A 160 -26.28 21.12 4.37
N GLY A 161 -25.79 22.00 3.49
CA GLY A 161 -24.35 22.23 3.28
C GLY A 161 -23.73 21.45 2.13
N ASP A 162 -24.46 20.49 1.53
CA ASP A 162 -24.00 19.77 0.35
C ASP A 162 -23.82 20.70 -0.86
N PRO A 163 -22.95 20.34 -1.82
CA PRO A 163 -22.91 21.02 -3.11
C PRO A 163 -24.30 21.05 -3.75
N PHE A 164 -24.61 22.17 -4.41
CA PHE A 164 -25.88 22.34 -5.09
C PHE A 164 -26.11 21.18 -6.11
N PRO A 165 -27.18 20.37 -5.96
CA PRO A 165 -27.32 19.09 -6.67
C PRO A 165 -27.82 19.20 -8.10
N CYS A 166 -28.30 20.39 -8.46
CA CYS A 166 -28.91 20.58 -9.75
C CYS A 166 -27.85 21.03 -10.73
N THR A 167 -27.77 20.30 -11.82
CA THR A 167 -26.93 20.66 -12.94
C THR A 167 -27.82 21.00 -14.11
N CYS A 168 -27.48 22.09 -14.79
CA CYS A 168 -28.02 22.38 -16.10
C CYS A 168 -27.04 21.83 -17.12
N SER A 169 -27.45 20.78 -17.80
CA SER A 169 -26.67 20.24 -18.90
C SER A 169 -27.47 20.27 -20.18
N GLY A 170 -26.75 20.52 -21.25
CA GLY A 170 -27.21 20.37 -22.60
C GLY A 170 -26.38 19.32 -23.28
N THR A 171 -26.99 18.43 -24.02
CA THR A 171 -26.25 17.55 -24.92
C THR A 171 -26.68 17.84 -26.33
N ASP A 172 -25.78 18.47 -27.07
CA ASP A 172 -25.95 18.69 -28.50
C ASP A 172 -25.03 17.75 -29.28
N ASN A 173 -25.43 17.62 -30.53
CA ASN A 173 -24.80 17.06 -31.68
C ASN A 173 -23.29 17.16 -31.68
N ILE A 174 -22.89 18.39 -31.53
CA ILE A 174 -21.61 18.87 -32.00
C ILE A 174 -21.04 19.72 -30.87
N ALA A 175 -21.79 20.71 -30.38
CA ALA A 175 -21.41 21.51 -29.22
C ALA A 175 -22.57 22.39 -28.71
N VAL A 176 -22.68 22.49 -27.39
CA VAL A 176 -23.53 23.45 -26.68
C VAL A 176 -22.86 24.82 -26.62
N ALA A 177 -23.59 25.91 -26.88
CA ALA A 177 -23.06 27.28 -26.87
C ALA A 177 -23.17 27.97 -25.51
N SER A 178 -24.30 27.80 -24.83
CA SER A 178 -24.55 28.44 -23.54
C SER A 178 -25.66 27.76 -22.76
N THR A 179 -25.57 27.83 -21.42
CA THR A 179 -26.61 27.38 -20.49
C THR A 179 -27.02 28.53 -19.55
N SER A 180 -28.26 28.50 -19.07
CA SER A 180 -28.79 29.46 -18.08
C SER A 180 -29.71 28.78 -17.07
N GLU A 181 -29.67 29.23 -15.81
CA GLU A 181 -30.22 28.52 -14.65
C GLU A 181 -31.04 29.42 -13.72
N SER A 182 -32.06 28.88 -13.06
CA SER A 182 -32.83 29.58 -12.02
C SER A 182 -33.45 28.62 -10.99
N SER A 183 -33.69 29.09 -9.76
CA SER A 183 -34.30 28.32 -8.66
C SER A 183 -35.32 29.14 -7.86
N THR A 184 -36.38 28.47 -7.36
CA THR A 184 -37.40 29.08 -6.49
C THR A 184 -36.94 29.38 -5.07
N SER A 185 -35.77 28.87 -4.65
CA SER A 185 -35.11 29.28 -3.39
C SER A 185 -34.62 30.74 -3.42
N GLY A 186 -34.61 31.39 -4.59
CA GLY A 186 -34.09 32.73 -4.80
C GLY A 186 -32.59 32.77 -5.11
N SER A 187 -31.89 31.64 -5.02
CA SER A 187 -30.47 31.49 -5.38
C SER A 187 -30.21 30.10 -5.96
N THR A 188 -29.50 30.01 -7.08
CA THR A 188 -29.12 28.73 -7.74
C THR A 188 -27.89 28.07 -7.12
N SER A 189 -27.52 28.44 -5.89
CA SER A 189 -26.33 27.89 -5.21
C SER A 189 -26.53 27.68 -3.71
N ASP A 190 -27.74 27.86 -3.18
CA ASP A 190 -27.97 27.82 -1.73
C ASP A 190 -28.63 26.50 -1.30
N THR A 191 -27.90 25.73 -0.51
CA THR A 191 -28.33 24.48 0.15
C THR A 191 -28.37 24.62 1.68
N LEU A 192 -28.33 25.84 2.21
CA LEU A 192 -28.43 26.11 3.66
C LEU A 192 -29.88 26.18 4.15
N LEU A 193 -30.83 26.38 3.23
CA LEU A 193 -32.26 26.45 3.53
C LEU A 193 -32.94 25.08 3.33
N ILE A 194 -33.41 24.48 4.42
CA ILE A 194 -34.18 23.23 4.41
C ILE A 194 -35.54 23.46 3.72
N GLY A 195 -35.90 22.60 2.78
CA GLY A 195 -37.15 22.71 2.02
C GLY A 195 -37.08 22.06 0.64
N THR A 196 -38.18 22.13 -0.12
CA THR A 196 -38.28 21.61 -1.49
C THR A 196 -38.39 22.76 -2.49
N PHE A 197 -37.57 22.73 -3.54
CA PHE A 197 -37.41 23.82 -4.50
C PHE A 197 -37.42 23.30 -5.94
N THR A 198 -37.84 24.16 -6.88
CA THR A 198 -37.85 23.85 -8.31
C THR A 198 -36.68 24.54 -9.01
N TYR A 199 -35.90 23.76 -9.75
CA TYR A 199 -34.78 24.20 -10.57
C TYR A 199 -35.16 24.19 -12.06
N THR A 200 -34.73 25.22 -12.79
CA THR A 200 -34.99 25.36 -14.23
C THR A 200 -33.67 25.54 -14.97
N CYS A 201 -33.44 24.69 -15.97
CA CYS A 201 -32.31 24.72 -16.90
C CYS A 201 -32.80 25.13 -18.30
N THR A 202 -32.06 26.00 -18.96
CA THR A 202 -32.25 26.32 -20.39
C THR A 202 -30.91 26.23 -21.11
N VAL A 203 -30.89 25.54 -22.24
CA VAL A 203 -29.69 25.24 -23.03
C VAL A 203 -29.88 25.75 -24.44
N THR A 204 -28.83 26.37 -24.98
CA THR A 204 -28.77 26.82 -26.37
C THR A 204 -27.54 26.21 -27.08
N ASP A 205 -27.73 25.61 -28.26
CA ASP A 205 -26.62 25.04 -29.06
C ASP A 205 -25.83 26.11 -29.84
N THR A 206 -24.69 25.69 -30.40
CA THR A 206 -23.83 26.52 -31.28
C THR A 206 -24.46 26.91 -32.61
N SER A 207 -25.60 26.32 -32.96
CA SER A 207 -26.40 26.66 -34.14
C SER A 207 -27.61 27.56 -33.80
N GLY A 208 -27.79 27.93 -32.53
CA GLY A 208 -28.81 28.85 -32.05
C GLY A 208 -30.16 28.22 -31.64
N ASN A 209 -30.31 26.90 -31.56
CA ASN A 209 -31.54 26.28 -31.07
C ASN A 209 -31.56 26.19 -29.53
N SER A 210 -32.73 26.34 -28.90
CA SER A 210 -32.87 26.31 -27.44
C SER A 210 -33.93 25.32 -26.95
N ALA A 211 -33.63 24.62 -25.84
CA ALA A 211 -34.57 23.78 -25.09
C ALA A 211 -34.50 24.10 -23.59
N SER A 212 -35.58 23.84 -22.85
CA SER A 212 -35.64 24.03 -21.40
C SER A 212 -36.20 22.79 -20.70
N ALA A 213 -35.71 22.52 -19.50
CA ALA A 213 -36.17 21.45 -18.62
C ALA A 213 -36.20 21.93 -17.17
N THR A 214 -37.04 21.30 -16.36
CA THR A 214 -37.18 21.60 -14.92
C THR A 214 -37.05 20.33 -14.11
N ASP A 215 -36.52 20.45 -12.90
CA ASP A 215 -36.46 19.37 -11.93
C ASP A 215 -36.63 19.89 -10.50
N ILE A 216 -36.91 19.01 -9.55
CA ILE A 216 -37.16 19.35 -8.15
C ILE A 216 -36.03 18.80 -7.28
N TYR A 217 -35.56 19.61 -6.34
CA TYR A 217 -34.65 19.15 -5.28
C TYR A 217 -35.20 19.46 -3.89
N THR A 218 -34.89 18.60 -2.93
CA THR A 218 -35.21 18.79 -1.51
C THR A 218 -33.93 18.85 -0.70
N VAL A 219 -33.84 19.79 0.24
CA VAL A 219 -32.76 19.90 1.22
C VAL A 219 -33.27 19.36 2.56
N SER A 220 -32.65 18.28 3.04
CA SER A 220 -32.94 17.58 4.30
C SER A 220 -31.85 17.87 5.36
N PRO A 221 -32.08 17.72 6.67
CA PRO A 221 -31.00 17.76 7.66
C PRO A 221 -29.91 16.70 7.37
N ALA A 222 -28.65 17.06 7.62
CA ALA A 222 -27.49 16.18 7.44
C ALA A 222 -27.61 14.91 8.31
N PRO A 223 -27.48 13.72 7.72
CA PRO A 223 -27.49 12.47 8.47
C PRO A 223 -26.22 12.37 9.31
N GLN A 224 -26.35 11.82 10.52
CA GLN A 224 -25.21 11.61 11.39
C GLN A 224 -24.41 10.38 10.91
N CYS A 225 -23.09 10.44 11.09
CA CYS A 225 -22.21 9.30 10.86
C CYS A 225 -22.63 8.13 11.78
N ILE A 226 -22.71 6.93 11.23
CA ILE A 226 -22.97 5.70 11.97
C ILE A 226 -21.96 4.66 11.51
N LEU A 227 -21.11 4.18 12.43
CA LEU A 227 -20.21 3.06 12.17
C LEU A 227 -21.03 1.75 12.17
N THR A 228 -20.88 0.94 11.14
CA THR A 228 -21.71 -0.25 10.92
C THR A 228 -20.93 -1.56 11.03
N ASN A 229 -19.63 -1.54 10.76
CA ASN A 229 -18.80 -2.75 10.83
C ASN A 229 -17.34 -2.39 11.10
N ALA A 230 -16.61 -3.31 11.75
CA ALA A 230 -15.17 -3.21 11.95
C ALA A 230 -14.55 -4.61 11.85
N TYR A 231 -13.56 -4.75 10.97
CA TYR A 231 -12.93 -6.05 10.72
C TYR A 231 -11.50 -5.90 10.25
N TRP A 232 -10.75 -6.97 10.45
CA TRP A 232 -9.41 -7.17 9.96
C TRP A 232 -9.43 -7.67 8.52
N SER A 233 -8.35 -7.47 7.77
CA SER A 233 -8.18 -8.11 6.46
C SER A 233 -8.13 -9.65 6.51
N THR A 234 -7.96 -10.23 7.70
CA THR A 234 -7.80 -11.67 7.91
C THR A 234 -8.15 -12.04 9.36
N ASP A 235 -8.49 -13.30 9.61
CA ASP A 235 -8.79 -13.82 10.95
C ASP A 235 -7.52 -14.22 11.74
N SER A 236 -6.40 -14.43 11.03
CA SER A 236 -5.11 -14.71 11.66
C SER A 236 -3.95 -14.12 10.84
N THR A 237 -2.92 -13.65 11.50
CA THR A 237 -1.71 -13.12 10.87
C THR A 237 -0.46 -13.66 11.54
N ILE A 238 0.71 -13.25 11.08
CA ILE A 238 2.01 -13.64 11.63
C ILE A 238 2.67 -12.37 12.19
N GLU A 239 3.41 -12.48 13.29
CA GLU A 239 4.23 -11.39 13.84
C GLU A 239 5.04 -10.69 12.73
N GLY A 240 5.02 -9.35 12.75
CA GLY A 240 5.67 -8.49 11.78
C GLY A 240 4.88 -8.28 10.47
N LYS A 241 3.79 -9.00 10.22
CA LYS A 241 2.93 -8.77 9.05
C LYS A 241 1.96 -7.62 9.31
N MET A 242 1.79 -6.78 8.28
CA MET A 242 0.78 -5.73 8.31
C MET A 242 -0.59 -6.32 8.03
N VAL A 243 -1.59 -5.88 8.80
CA VAL A 243 -3.00 -6.18 8.60
C VAL A 243 -3.77 -4.88 8.39
N ASN A 244 -4.75 -4.90 7.49
CA ASN A 244 -5.64 -3.76 7.33
C ASN A 244 -6.73 -3.81 8.39
N LEU A 245 -6.95 -2.66 9.03
CA LEU A 245 -8.08 -2.39 9.90
C LEU A 245 -9.10 -1.67 9.02
N THR A 246 -10.27 -2.24 8.83
CA THR A 246 -11.32 -1.65 8.00
C THR A 246 -12.53 -1.35 8.86
N VAL A 247 -13.01 -0.12 8.78
CA VAL A 247 -14.26 0.32 9.39
C VAL A 247 -15.19 0.75 8.28
N GLU A 248 -16.42 0.28 8.32
CA GLU A 248 -17.48 0.70 7.43
C GLU A 248 -18.46 1.58 8.19
N GLY A 249 -18.96 2.62 7.53
CA GLY A 249 -19.89 3.54 8.14
C GLY A 249 -20.77 4.22 7.09
N ASN A 250 -21.96 4.62 7.53
CA ASN A 250 -22.91 5.38 6.73
C ASN A 250 -22.80 6.86 7.09
N ASN A 251 -22.72 7.73 6.09
CA ASN A 251 -22.64 9.19 6.26
C ASN A 251 -21.41 9.65 7.08
N CYS A 252 -20.30 8.95 6.90
CA CYS A 252 -19.05 9.23 7.63
C CYS A 252 -17.95 9.78 6.73
N ASP A 253 -18.18 9.95 5.42
CA ASP A 253 -17.16 10.48 4.49
C ASP A 253 -16.64 11.84 4.96
N ASP A 254 -15.33 12.06 4.75
CA ASP A 254 -14.54 13.20 5.24
C ASP A 254 -14.30 13.26 6.76
N GLU A 255 -14.86 12.34 7.54
CA GLU A 255 -14.52 12.19 8.97
C GLU A 255 -13.30 11.30 9.19
N PHE A 256 -12.60 11.56 10.29
CA PHE A 256 -11.46 10.75 10.73
C PHE A 256 -11.90 9.77 11.83
N VAL A 257 -11.36 8.56 11.76
CA VAL A 257 -11.51 7.53 12.78
C VAL A 257 -10.14 7.24 13.40
N ASN A 258 -10.08 7.32 14.72
CA ASN A 258 -8.95 6.87 15.50
C ASN A 258 -9.04 5.37 15.74
N PHE A 259 -7.96 4.66 15.42
CA PHE A 259 -7.82 3.22 15.63
C PHE A 259 -6.95 2.95 16.85
N LYS A 260 -7.46 2.14 17.79
CA LYS A 260 -6.69 1.68 18.96
C LYS A 260 -6.73 0.16 19.01
N VAL A 261 -5.56 -0.46 18.98
CA VAL A 261 -5.42 -1.92 19.05
C VAL A 261 -5.06 -2.33 20.47
N PHE A 262 -5.68 -3.39 20.93
CA PHE A 262 -5.50 -3.96 22.25
C PHE A 262 -5.22 -5.46 22.13
N GLU A 263 -4.28 -5.93 22.95
CA GLU A 263 -4.10 -7.36 23.19
C GLU A 263 -5.14 -7.82 24.20
N GLN A 264 -5.81 -8.93 23.91
CA GLN A 264 -6.82 -9.49 24.79
C GLN A 264 -6.15 -10.40 25.81
N ASP A 265 -6.14 -9.95 27.07
CA ASP A 265 -5.56 -10.70 28.17
C ASP A 265 -6.64 -11.52 28.90
N ILE A 266 -6.35 -12.80 29.18
CA ILE A 266 -7.32 -13.66 29.90
C ILE A 266 -7.44 -13.29 31.39
N LEU A 267 -6.37 -12.79 32.01
CA LEU A 267 -6.27 -12.59 33.47
C LEU A 267 -5.88 -11.16 33.90
N ASN A 268 -5.57 -10.27 32.97
CA ASN A 268 -5.16 -8.89 33.21
C ASN A 268 -6.03 -7.91 32.39
N PRO A 269 -5.97 -6.59 32.66
CA PRO A 269 -6.57 -5.60 31.78
C PRO A 269 -5.86 -5.59 30.42
N ASP A 270 -6.63 -5.61 29.34
CA ASP A 270 -6.13 -5.56 27.95
C ASP A 270 -5.08 -4.46 27.74
N ASP A 271 -3.90 -4.85 27.29
CA ASP A 271 -2.78 -3.95 27.07
C ASP A 271 -2.88 -3.27 25.70
N ALA A 272 -2.63 -1.95 25.66
CA ALA A 272 -2.52 -1.24 24.40
C ALA A 272 -1.26 -1.68 23.64
N THR A 273 -1.36 -1.84 22.33
CA THR A 273 -0.21 -2.22 21.49
C THR A 273 0.86 -1.13 21.49
N LYS A 274 2.14 -1.54 21.32
CA LYS A 274 3.26 -0.60 21.18
C LYS A 274 3.23 0.08 19.83
N ILE A 275 2.87 -0.65 18.78
CA ILE A 275 2.66 -0.12 17.45
C ILE A 275 1.23 0.46 17.38
N ILE A 276 1.14 1.78 17.25
CA ILE A 276 -0.12 2.52 17.17
C ILE A 276 -0.46 2.74 15.70
N PRO A 277 -1.62 2.27 15.20
CA PRO A 277 -2.05 2.56 13.83
C PRO A 277 -2.33 4.05 13.65
N SER A 278 -2.18 4.56 12.42
CA SER A 278 -2.61 5.92 12.10
C SER A 278 -4.13 6.05 12.07
N ASP A 279 -4.64 7.26 12.20
CA ASP A 279 -6.06 7.55 11.93
C ASP A 279 -6.40 7.24 10.46
N GLY A 280 -7.63 6.79 10.22
CA GLY A 280 -8.16 6.55 8.87
C GLY A 280 -9.18 7.60 8.47
N LEU A 281 -9.07 8.11 7.24
CA LEU A 281 -10.07 8.97 6.62
C LEU A 281 -11.16 8.12 5.97
N PHE A 282 -12.43 8.44 6.23
CA PHE A 282 -13.53 7.83 5.51
C PHE A 282 -13.61 8.33 4.07
N ILE A 283 -13.52 7.41 3.12
CA ILE A 283 -13.70 7.64 1.69
C ILE A 283 -14.61 6.54 1.15
N SER A 284 -15.74 6.93 0.56
CA SER A 284 -16.72 5.98 0.00
C SER A 284 -17.24 4.97 1.04
N GLY A 285 -17.55 5.46 2.24
CA GLY A 285 -18.13 4.69 3.34
C GLY A 285 -17.16 3.76 4.07
N LYS A 286 -15.85 3.83 3.79
CA LYS A 286 -14.82 3.06 4.49
C LYS A 286 -13.67 3.93 4.98
N ALA A 287 -13.24 3.70 6.21
CA ALA A 287 -11.96 4.17 6.74
C ALA A 287 -11.03 2.98 6.92
N MET A 288 -9.77 3.15 6.53
CA MET A 288 -8.76 2.10 6.64
C MET A 288 -7.52 2.59 7.38
N SER A 289 -6.91 1.70 8.14
CA SER A 289 -5.58 1.89 8.71
C SER A 289 -4.75 0.62 8.56
N LEU A 290 -3.45 0.73 8.83
CA LEU A 290 -2.49 -0.36 8.82
C LEU A 290 -1.94 -0.55 10.23
N TRP A 291 -1.92 -1.79 10.70
CA TRP A 291 -1.24 -2.18 11.92
C TRP A 291 -0.23 -3.28 11.60
N THR A 292 0.99 -3.13 12.13
CA THR A 292 1.99 -4.20 12.08
C THR A 292 1.77 -5.09 13.28
N ALA A 293 1.44 -6.36 13.02
CA ALA A 293 1.23 -7.34 14.08
C ALA A 293 2.49 -7.47 14.94
N GLU A 294 2.35 -7.30 16.25
CA GLU A 294 3.41 -7.52 17.22
C GLU A 294 3.11 -8.76 18.06
N TRP A 295 4.15 -9.39 18.58
CA TRP A 295 4.00 -10.48 19.53
C TRP A 295 4.01 -9.94 20.96
N GLN A 296 2.89 -10.05 21.65
CA GLN A 296 2.81 -9.92 23.10
C GLN A 296 2.37 -11.27 23.68
N CYS A 297 2.80 -11.60 24.90
CA CYS A 297 2.51 -12.92 25.47
C CYS A 297 1.21 -12.90 26.25
N ASP A 298 0.21 -13.67 25.81
CA ASP A 298 -0.99 -13.96 26.59
C ASP A 298 -0.61 -14.75 27.85
N GLY A 299 -0.66 -14.09 29.01
CA GLY A 299 -0.40 -14.68 30.32
C GLY A 299 1.06 -15.10 30.57
N ASN A 300 1.80 -14.26 31.31
CA ASN A 300 3.12 -14.61 31.85
C ASN A 300 3.00 -15.41 33.16
N ILE A 301 3.26 -16.72 33.08
CA ILE A 301 3.52 -17.53 34.28
C ILE A 301 5.02 -17.87 34.31
N VAL A 302 5.77 -17.18 35.18
CA VAL A 302 7.20 -17.45 35.45
C VAL A 302 8.09 -17.41 34.18
N GLY A 303 7.84 -16.44 33.31
CA GLY A 303 8.65 -16.19 32.11
C GLY A 303 8.40 -17.15 30.94
N VAL A 304 7.31 -17.92 30.99
CA VAL A 304 6.92 -18.84 29.91
C VAL A 304 5.52 -18.45 29.40
N CYS A 305 5.43 -18.19 28.10
CA CYS A 305 4.18 -17.97 27.37
C CYS A 305 3.41 -19.32 27.40
N THR A 306 2.32 -19.42 28.17
CA THR A 306 1.63 -20.72 28.42
C THR A 306 0.17 -20.76 27.99
N ALA A 307 -0.43 -19.65 27.55
CA ALA A 307 -1.86 -19.57 27.27
C ALA A 307 -2.25 -19.78 25.79
N GLY A 308 -1.36 -19.53 24.82
CA GLY A 308 -1.72 -19.65 23.42
C GLY A 308 -0.93 -18.70 22.53
N ASN A 309 -1.48 -18.45 21.34
CA ASN A 309 -1.06 -17.30 20.53
C ASN A 309 -1.78 -16.06 21.08
N PRO A 310 -1.22 -14.85 20.99
CA PRO A 310 -1.95 -13.66 21.40
C PRO A 310 -3.10 -13.34 20.43
N GLU A 311 -4.21 -12.90 21.00
CA GLU A 311 -5.38 -12.44 20.27
C GLU A 311 -5.54 -10.92 20.40
N TYR A 312 -5.83 -10.23 19.29
CA TYR A 312 -5.97 -8.78 19.25
C TYR A 312 -7.34 -8.34 18.76
N TYR A 313 -7.82 -7.20 19.27
CA TYR A 313 -8.95 -6.47 18.71
C TYR A 313 -8.62 -5.00 18.55
N PHE A 314 -9.38 -4.29 17.73
CA PHE A 314 -9.29 -2.84 17.65
C PHE A 314 -10.62 -2.16 17.93
N ASN A 315 -10.52 -0.99 18.56
CA ASN A 315 -11.60 -0.03 18.70
C ASN A 315 -11.41 1.09 17.66
N ALA A 316 -12.46 1.34 16.90
CA ALA A 316 -12.58 2.45 15.98
C ALA A 316 -13.49 3.51 16.58
N ILE A 317 -12.96 4.73 16.74
CA ILE A 317 -13.64 5.83 17.43
C ILE A 317 -13.69 7.04 16.49
N LEU A 318 -14.87 7.60 16.27
CA LEU A 318 -15.02 8.79 15.44
C LEU A 318 -14.40 10.01 16.14
N ASN A 319 -13.52 10.75 15.46
CA ASN A 319 -12.79 11.88 16.05
C ASN A 319 -13.71 13.06 16.38
N SER A 320 -14.78 13.28 15.61
CA SER A 320 -15.72 14.39 15.82
C SER A 320 -16.73 14.11 16.94
N ASP A 321 -17.00 12.83 17.24
CA ASP A 321 -17.88 12.41 18.33
C ASP A 321 -17.46 11.03 18.88
N ASN A 322 -16.71 11.04 19.98
CA ASN A 322 -16.19 9.82 20.61
C ASN A 322 -17.28 8.88 21.15
N SER A 323 -18.55 9.31 21.23
CA SER A 323 -19.65 8.42 21.60
C SER A 323 -19.98 7.41 20.49
N ILE A 324 -19.57 7.71 19.24
CA ILE A 324 -19.70 6.84 18.08
C ILE A 324 -18.41 6.01 17.96
N ASN A 325 -18.49 4.74 18.38
CA ASN A 325 -17.38 3.80 18.31
C ASN A 325 -17.87 2.37 17.99
N ILE A 326 -16.97 1.54 17.46
CA ILE A 326 -17.23 0.13 17.15
C ILE A 326 -15.96 -0.71 17.39
N GLN A 327 -16.14 -1.95 17.83
CA GLN A 327 -15.06 -2.90 18.08
C GLN A 327 -15.01 -3.96 16.96
N SER A 328 -13.81 -4.38 16.58
CA SER A 328 -13.61 -5.50 15.67
C SER A 328 -13.83 -6.87 16.32
N ASN A 329 -13.83 -7.91 15.48
CA ASN A 329 -13.56 -9.28 15.93
C ASN A 329 -12.11 -9.45 16.39
N LEU A 330 -11.79 -10.64 16.92
CA LEU A 330 -10.43 -11.02 17.29
C LEU A 330 -9.59 -11.36 16.05
N LEU A 331 -8.27 -11.17 16.20
CA LEU A 331 -7.23 -11.54 15.25
C LEU A 331 -6.17 -12.36 15.99
N ASP A 332 -5.93 -13.58 15.54
CA ASP A 332 -4.86 -14.41 16.08
C ASP A 332 -3.51 -13.97 15.49
N VAL A 333 -2.48 -13.76 16.30
CA VAL A 333 -1.12 -13.50 15.80
C VAL A 333 -0.25 -14.73 16.04
N LEU A 334 0.17 -15.38 14.96
CA LEU A 334 1.04 -16.55 14.96
C LEU A 334 2.53 -16.13 15.00
N PRO A 335 3.42 -16.98 15.55
CA PRO A 335 4.85 -16.67 15.57
C PRO A 335 5.41 -16.60 14.16
N SER A 336 6.43 -15.75 13.94
CA SER A 336 7.10 -15.57 12.65
C SER A 336 7.56 -16.90 12.03
N SER A 337 6.76 -17.43 11.09
CA SER A 337 7.08 -18.61 10.27
C SER A 337 7.33 -18.21 8.82
N PRO A 338 8.23 -18.91 8.10
CA PRO A 338 8.47 -18.64 6.69
C PRO A 338 7.21 -18.96 5.87
N ILE A 339 6.56 -17.93 5.32
CA ILE A 339 5.40 -18.09 4.41
C ILE A 339 5.85 -18.87 3.16
N PRO A 340 5.13 -19.92 2.75
CA PRO A 340 5.31 -20.53 1.45
C PRO A 340 4.69 -19.63 0.37
N SER A 341 5.53 -19.11 -0.54
CA SER A 341 5.07 -18.38 -1.73
C SER A 341 4.59 -19.41 -2.76
N ASN A 342 3.30 -19.41 -3.11
CA ASN A 342 2.72 -20.23 -4.19
C ASN A 342 3.15 -19.76 -5.61
N VAL A 343 4.30 -19.09 -5.72
CA VAL A 343 4.89 -18.70 -7.00
C VAL A 343 5.79 -19.85 -7.43
N THR A 344 5.44 -20.53 -8.52
CA THR A 344 6.32 -21.54 -9.09
C THR A 344 7.27 -20.86 -10.07
N LEU A 345 8.57 -21.00 -9.83
CA LEU A 345 9.61 -20.45 -10.68
C LEU A 345 10.21 -21.54 -11.56
N ASP A 346 10.59 -21.19 -12.77
CA ASP A 346 11.41 -22.06 -13.61
C ASP A 346 12.91 -21.94 -13.26
N ILE A 347 13.75 -22.64 -14.03
CA ILE A 347 15.21 -22.67 -13.83
C ILE A 347 15.90 -21.31 -14.05
N TYR A 348 15.21 -20.34 -14.68
CA TYR A 348 15.69 -18.98 -14.91
C TYR A 348 15.08 -17.98 -13.92
N GLY A 349 14.24 -18.46 -13.01
CA GLY A 349 13.56 -17.67 -12.00
C GLY A 349 12.27 -17.01 -12.49
N GLY A 350 11.80 -17.26 -13.71
CA GLY A 350 10.54 -16.70 -14.20
C GLY A 350 9.33 -17.49 -13.72
N CYS A 351 8.22 -16.79 -13.55
CA CYS A 351 7.02 -17.31 -12.91
C CYS A 351 6.15 -18.11 -13.88
N THR A 352 6.02 -19.42 -13.64
CA THR A 352 5.28 -20.33 -14.53
C THR A 352 3.76 -20.30 -14.31
N ASN A 353 3.29 -19.64 -13.26
CA ASN A 353 1.87 -19.55 -12.89
C ASN A 353 1.34 -18.11 -12.75
N CYS A 354 2.00 -17.12 -13.37
CA CYS A 354 1.63 -15.71 -13.25
C CYS A 354 0.59 -15.21 -14.29
N GLY A 355 -0.03 -16.11 -15.07
CA GLY A 355 -1.11 -15.76 -15.99
C GLY A 355 -0.69 -14.92 -17.21
N VAL A 356 0.62 -14.71 -17.39
CA VAL A 356 1.21 -13.96 -18.51
C VAL A 356 2.36 -14.78 -19.08
N THR A 357 2.52 -14.77 -20.40
CA THR A 357 3.64 -15.42 -21.10
C THR A 357 4.09 -14.47 -22.21
N GLY A 358 5.38 -14.16 -22.22
CA GLY A 358 6.03 -13.41 -23.30
C GLY A 358 6.55 -14.33 -24.39
N ALA A 359 7.32 -13.78 -25.33
CA ALA A 359 7.92 -14.52 -26.41
C ALA A 359 9.01 -15.48 -25.91
N VAL A 360 8.98 -16.74 -26.38
CA VAL A 360 10.08 -17.69 -26.14
C VAL A 360 11.23 -17.37 -27.09
N THR A 361 12.23 -16.65 -26.60
CA THR A 361 13.37 -16.21 -27.43
C THR A 361 14.65 -17.00 -27.17
N GLY A 362 14.71 -17.77 -26.08
CA GLY A 362 15.96 -18.37 -25.59
C GLY A 362 16.90 -17.38 -24.91
N PHE A 363 16.50 -16.11 -24.77
CA PHE A 363 17.25 -15.05 -24.10
C PHE A 363 16.37 -14.27 -23.13
N PHE A 364 16.97 -13.73 -22.07
CA PHE A 364 16.31 -12.71 -21.27
C PHE A 364 16.03 -11.47 -22.12
N HIS A 365 14.82 -10.93 -22.04
CA HIS A 365 14.44 -9.72 -22.76
C HIS A 365 13.36 -8.96 -21.99
N THR A 366 13.04 -7.76 -22.45
CA THR A 366 11.90 -7.01 -21.93
C THR A 366 10.79 -7.00 -22.95
N GLU A 367 9.56 -7.23 -22.50
CA GLU A 367 8.38 -7.22 -23.35
C GLU A 367 7.28 -6.40 -22.72
N LYS A 368 6.55 -5.65 -23.55
CA LYS A 368 5.36 -4.94 -23.10
C LYS A 368 4.14 -5.81 -23.34
N ILE A 369 3.45 -6.18 -22.27
CA ILE A 369 2.25 -7.01 -22.32
C ILE A 369 1.11 -6.22 -21.68
N GLY A 370 0.10 -5.88 -22.48
CA GLY A 370 -0.94 -4.93 -22.08
C GLY A 370 -0.35 -3.52 -21.88
N ASN A 371 -0.66 -2.91 -20.74
CA ASN A 371 -0.09 -1.61 -20.36
C ASN A 371 1.15 -1.72 -19.47
N ARG A 372 1.75 -2.90 -19.28
CA ARG A 372 2.89 -3.10 -18.37
C ARG A 372 4.11 -3.65 -19.11
N TRP A 373 5.29 -3.13 -18.78
CA TRP A 373 6.56 -3.71 -19.17
C TRP A 373 6.93 -4.83 -18.22
N TRP A 374 7.51 -5.90 -18.77
CA TRP A 374 7.95 -7.08 -18.06
C TRP A 374 9.38 -7.40 -18.42
N PHE A 375 10.12 -7.99 -17.48
CA PHE A 375 11.30 -8.78 -17.81
C PHE A 375 10.82 -10.21 -18.06
N ILE A 376 11.26 -10.80 -19.16
CA ILE A 376 10.85 -12.13 -19.61
C ILE A 376 12.10 -12.99 -19.71
N ASP A 377 12.02 -14.20 -19.18
CA ASP A 377 13.10 -15.16 -19.21
C ASP A 377 13.23 -15.89 -20.57
N PRO A 378 14.26 -16.74 -20.76
CA PRO A 378 14.44 -17.52 -21.97
C PRO A 378 13.26 -18.43 -22.38
N LEU A 379 12.46 -18.89 -21.41
CA LEU A 379 11.30 -19.78 -21.61
C LEU A 379 9.99 -19.01 -21.82
N GLY A 380 10.02 -17.67 -21.81
CA GLY A 380 8.85 -16.82 -21.99
C GLY A 380 8.09 -16.53 -20.70
N ASN A 381 8.59 -16.92 -19.53
CA ASN A 381 7.92 -16.65 -18.27
C ASN A 381 8.29 -15.25 -17.74
N PRO A 382 7.32 -14.51 -17.17
CA PRO A 382 7.58 -13.18 -16.61
C PRO A 382 8.37 -13.28 -15.31
N PHE A 383 9.28 -12.33 -15.13
CA PHE A 383 10.18 -12.24 -14.00
C PHE A 383 10.14 -10.84 -13.39
N TRP A 384 10.02 -10.74 -12.07
CA TRP A 384 10.24 -9.49 -11.35
C TRP A 384 11.70 -9.40 -10.90
N MET A 385 12.44 -8.42 -11.45
CA MET A 385 13.87 -8.35 -11.19
C MET A 385 14.18 -7.89 -9.77
N ARG A 386 14.73 -8.81 -8.97
CA ARG A 386 15.28 -8.57 -7.64
C ARG A 386 16.76 -8.90 -7.70
N SER A 387 17.56 -7.93 -8.12
CA SER A 387 18.99 -8.15 -8.33
C SER A 387 19.83 -7.42 -7.29
N VAL A 388 20.99 -8.00 -6.97
CA VAL A 388 22.08 -7.34 -6.24
C VAL A 388 23.18 -7.04 -7.25
N GLN A 389 23.64 -5.79 -7.28
CA GLN A 389 24.54 -5.28 -8.31
C GLN A 389 26.01 -5.48 -7.96
N ASN A 390 26.36 -5.47 -6.68
CA ASN A 390 27.74 -5.57 -6.22
C ASN A 390 27.88 -6.58 -5.07
N ILE A 391 28.98 -7.34 -5.11
CA ILE A 391 29.48 -8.14 -4.00
C ILE A 391 30.91 -7.65 -3.79
N ASP A 392 31.18 -6.95 -2.68
CA ASP A 392 32.52 -6.46 -2.38
C ASP A 392 33.31 -7.53 -1.62
N ASP A 393 34.15 -8.26 -2.34
CA ASP A 393 35.01 -9.33 -1.82
C ASP A 393 36.31 -8.80 -1.18
N ASN A 394 36.64 -7.51 -1.37
CA ASN A 394 37.92 -6.95 -0.95
C ASN A 394 37.96 -6.55 0.53
N ASN A 395 36.79 -6.49 1.19
CA ASN A 395 36.64 -6.10 2.59
C ASN A 395 36.31 -7.28 3.52
N TYR A 396 36.33 -8.50 2.99
CA TYR A 396 36.07 -9.73 3.71
C TYR A 396 37.31 -10.24 4.47
N PRO A 397 37.22 -10.60 5.76
CA PRO A 397 38.28 -11.37 6.43
C PRO A 397 38.34 -12.85 5.99
N GLY A 398 37.50 -13.30 5.04
CA GLY A 398 37.45 -14.67 4.49
C GLY A 398 36.40 -14.81 3.37
N PRO A 399 36.27 -15.95 2.66
CA PRO A 399 35.26 -16.10 1.59
C PRO A 399 33.82 -15.89 2.15
N PRO A 400 32.86 -15.36 1.35
CA PRO A 400 31.46 -15.27 1.75
C PRO A 400 30.93 -16.63 2.21
N LYS A 401 30.11 -16.65 3.27
CA LYS A 401 29.64 -17.89 3.93
C LYS A 401 28.95 -18.85 2.96
N TYR A 402 28.33 -18.31 1.90
CA TYR A 402 27.47 -19.06 1.00
C TYR A 402 28.04 -19.39 -0.39
N VAL A 403 29.32 -19.11 -0.69
CA VAL A 403 29.87 -19.29 -2.06
C VAL A 403 29.90 -20.76 -2.53
N ASN A 404 29.88 -21.74 -1.62
CA ASN A 404 30.14 -23.15 -1.93
C ASN A 404 28.93 -24.10 -1.84
N LYS A 405 27.68 -23.62 -1.88
CA LYS A 405 26.48 -24.49 -1.87
C LYS A 405 25.46 -24.21 -3.00
N ALA A 406 25.92 -23.62 -4.10
CA ALA A 406 25.15 -23.66 -5.35
C ALA A 406 25.46 -24.97 -6.11
N GLU A 407 25.07 -26.11 -5.55
CA GLU A 407 24.93 -27.40 -6.24
C GLU A 407 23.58 -28.04 -5.93
#